data_AF-E6U1S9-F1
#
_entry.id   AF-E6U1S9-F1
#
_cell.length_a   1.000
_cell.length_b   1.000
_cell.length_c   1.000
_cell.angle_alpha   90.00
_cell.angle_beta   90.00
_cell.angle_gamma   90.00
#
_symmetry.space_group_name_H-M   'P 1'
#
loop_
_entity.id
_entity.type
_entity.pdbx_description
1 polymer ?
#
loop_
_entity_poly.entity_id
_entity_poly.type
_entity_poly.pdbx_seq_one_letter_code
_entity_poly.pdbx_strand_id
1 'polypeptide(L)'
;MKHSKTIFYGIGGVLFIVLSGLMFFLSADDPQPKTLEMNEATGSNNEGSDSTSINMDSINNPNAQEDVEAIGDYEEELEEREQVAIEAAQEAISKVSLSISLTEPGEQAFLEHARLNQIYMGLIGERLSEDEDVDAEAEWMAKELSTWMHIAKETGDFEYNEEAFLNYVSSEALIENDDLATTTMLHELKEESEVVYHRHLEYHYLKSFIWHSIKDVYSAEESQQVGETDEEYSFRLYLRFEQKIIEYMIDTYPELLND
;
A
#
# COMPACT_ATOMS: atom_id res chain seq x y z
N MET A 1 16.04 -6.17 47.04
CA MET A 1 15.03 -6.31 45.96
C MET A 1 15.67 -5.93 44.64
N LYS A 2 16.12 -6.90 43.86
CA LYS A 2 16.59 -6.75 42.48
C LYS A 2 16.40 -8.11 41.82
N HIS A 3 15.30 -8.33 41.10
CA HIS A 3 15.16 -9.37 40.06
C HIS A 3 13.82 -9.15 39.34
N SER A 4 13.81 -8.44 38.20
CA SER A 4 12.76 -8.55 37.16
C SER A 4 13.02 -7.66 35.93
N LYS A 5 14.25 -7.58 35.40
CA LYS A 5 14.53 -6.82 34.16
C LYS A 5 15.26 -7.61 33.06
N THR A 6 15.26 -8.94 33.13
CA THR A 6 16.07 -9.77 32.21
C THR A 6 15.27 -10.73 31.33
N ILE A 7 13.94 -10.55 31.20
CA ILE A 7 13.08 -11.48 30.45
C ILE A 7 12.77 -10.98 29.02
N PHE A 8 12.86 -9.67 28.73
CA PHE A 8 12.48 -9.13 27.41
C PHE A 8 13.52 -9.33 26.29
N TYR A 9 14.78 -9.67 26.60
CA TYR A 9 15.78 -9.96 25.56
C TYR A 9 15.73 -11.40 25.04
N GLY A 10 14.90 -12.29 25.62
CA GLY A 10 14.79 -13.69 25.20
C GLY A 10 13.77 -13.93 24.10
N ILE A 11 12.73 -13.09 23.98
CA ILE A 11 11.58 -13.34 23.10
C ILE A 11 11.88 -12.89 21.65
N GLY A 12 12.56 -11.75 21.46
CA GLY A 12 12.93 -11.25 20.13
C GLY A 12 13.88 -12.19 19.38
N GLY A 13 14.79 -12.88 20.09
CA GLY A 13 15.70 -13.85 19.47
C GLY A 13 15.02 -15.13 19.00
N VAL A 14 13.96 -15.57 19.68
CA VAL A 14 13.18 -16.76 19.28
C VAL A 14 12.36 -16.46 18.03
N LEU A 15 11.76 -15.27 17.95
CA LEU A 15 11.03 -14.81 16.76
C LEU A 15 11.93 -14.76 15.52
N PHE A 16 13.15 -14.25 15.67
CA PHE A 16 14.13 -14.19 14.57
C PHE A 16 14.56 -15.58 14.07
N ILE A 17 14.69 -16.56 14.96
CA ILE A 17 15.04 -17.95 14.61
C ILE A 17 13.88 -18.64 13.88
N VAL A 18 12.63 -18.40 14.29
CA VAL A 18 11.44 -18.96 13.62
C VAL A 18 11.27 -18.36 12.21
N LEU A 19 11.40 -17.04 12.07
CA LEU A 19 11.36 -16.35 10.77
C LEU A 19 12.48 -16.80 9.83
N SER A 20 13.70 -16.98 10.35
CA SER A 20 14.82 -17.51 9.55
C SER A 20 14.59 -18.96 9.11
N GLY A 21 13.92 -19.76 9.95
CA GLY A 21 13.52 -21.14 9.61
C GLY A 21 12.44 -21.18 8.52
N LEU A 22 11.46 -20.28 8.57
CA LEU A 22 10.40 -20.17 7.55
C LEU A 22 10.96 -19.74 6.18
N MET A 23 11.89 -18.79 6.15
CA MET A 23 12.58 -18.39 4.91
C MET A 23 13.35 -19.55 4.26
N PHE A 24 14.00 -20.39 5.06
CA PHE A 24 14.71 -21.56 4.55
C PHE A 24 13.76 -22.64 3.99
N PHE A 25 12.57 -22.79 4.58
CA PHE A 25 11.55 -23.73 4.09
C PHE A 25 10.88 -23.24 2.81
N LEU A 26 10.58 -21.94 2.71
CA LEU A 26 10.04 -21.33 1.48
C LEU A 26 11.06 -21.36 0.32
N SER A 27 12.35 -21.27 0.62
CA SER A 27 13.41 -21.37 -0.39
C SER A 27 13.72 -22.82 -0.84
N ALA A 28 13.18 -23.83 -0.13
CA ALA A 28 13.42 -25.23 -0.43
C ALA A 28 12.37 -25.85 -1.38
N ASP A 29 11.23 -25.17 -1.56
CA ASP A 29 10.11 -25.63 -2.41
C ASP A 29 10.05 -24.94 -3.78
N ASP A 30 11.07 -24.14 -4.13
CA ASP A 30 11.19 -23.61 -5.48
C ASP A 30 11.84 -24.68 -6.40
N PRO A 31 11.09 -25.33 -7.30
CA PRO A 31 11.67 -26.31 -8.21
C PRO A 31 12.57 -25.56 -9.18
N GLN A 32 13.89 -25.72 -9.02
CA GLN A 32 14.89 -25.25 -9.98
C GLN A 32 14.40 -25.48 -11.42
N PRO A 33 14.48 -24.48 -12.32
CA PRO A 33 14.15 -24.69 -13.70
C PRO A 33 15.12 -25.72 -14.27
N LYS A 34 14.60 -26.91 -14.60
CA LYS A 34 15.29 -27.88 -15.42
C LYS A 34 15.74 -27.18 -16.69
N THR A 35 17.04 -27.18 -16.94
CA THR A 35 17.63 -26.87 -18.23
C THR A 35 16.91 -27.68 -19.32
N LEU A 36 16.12 -27.01 -20.15
CA LEU A 36 15.57 -27.60 -21.37
C LEU A 36 16.70 -27.71 -22.39
N GLU A 37 17.36 -28.86 -22.42
CA GLU A 37 18.08 -29.30 -23.61
C GLU A 37 17.07 -29.58 -24.71
N MET A 38 17.20 -28.82 -25.78
CA MET A 38 16.54 -28.99 -27.06
C MET A 38 17.02 -30.29 -27.72
N ASN A 39 16.10 -31.23 -28.00
CA ASN A 39 16.32 -32.21 -29.06
C ASN A 39 15.00 -32.69 -29.69
N GLU A 40 15.02 -32.80 -31.02
CA GLU A 40 13.91 -32.97 -31.94
C GLU A 40 13.22 -34.35 -31.92
N ALA A 41 11.95 -34.32 -32.36
CA ALA A 41 11.19 -35.33 -33.13
C ALA A 41 10.84 -36.70 -32.50
N THR A 42 9.54 -37.04 -32.47
CA THR A 42 8.84 -37.94 -33.44
C THR A 42 7.52 -38.49 -32.87
N GLY A 43 6.37 -38.18 -33.52
CA GLY A 43 5.29 -39.13 -33.87
C GLY A 43 4.31 -39.73 -32.83
N SER A 44 3.01 -39.54 -33.13
CA SER A 44 1.91 -40.54 -33.16
C SER A 44 0.92 -40.65 -31.97
N ASN A 45 -0.32 -40.21 -32.26
CA ASN A 45 -1.67 -40.73 -31.92
C ASN A 45 -1.89 -41.57 -30.64
N ASN A 46 -2.91 -41.21 -29.84
CA ASN A 46 -4.21 -41.90 -29.86
C ASN A 46 -5.32 -41.17 -29.07
N GLU A 47 -6.54 -41.19 -29.62
CA GLU A 47 -7.81 -40.76 -29.05
C GLU A 47 -8.31 -41.73 -27.95
N GLY A 48 -9.24 -41.28 -27.09
CA GLY A 48 -9.98 -42.20 -26.21
C GLY A 48 -10.88 -41.55 -25.17
N SER A 49 -12.10 -41.21 -25.60
CA SER A 49 -13.30 -40.92 -24.79
C SER A 49 -13.56 -41.95 -23.68
N ASP A 50 -13.99 -41.52 -22.47
CA ASP A 50 -15.22 -42.06 -21.88
C ASP A 50 -15.81 -41.17 -20.77
N SER A 51 -17.13 -41.10 -20.76
CA SER A 51 -17.99 -40.38 -19.83
C SER A 51 -18.55 -41.36 -18.81
N THR A 52 -18.55 -41.07 -17.51
CA THR A 52 -19.57 -41.67 -16.61
C THR A 52 -19.81 -40.87 -15.33
N SER A 53 -21.10 -40.56 -15.16
CA SER A 53 -21.89 -40.09 -14.02
C SER A 53 -21.37 -40.19 -12.57
N ILE A 54 -21.56 -39.08 -11.86
CA ILE A 54 -22.23 -38.90 -10.55
C ILE A 54 -22.40 -40.17 -9.70
N ASN A 55 -21.76 -40.19 -8.53
CA ASN A 55 -22.31 -40.84 -7.34
C ASN A 55 -22.09 -39.91 -6.13
N MET A 56 -23.21 -39.36 -5.66
CA MET A 56 -23.37 -38.67 -4.39
C MET A 56 -23.59 -39.77 -3.35
N ASP A 57 -22.63 -39.99 -2.45
CA ASP A 57 -22.88 -40.82 -1.27
C ASP A 57 -22.44 -40.08 -0.01
N SER A 58 -23.44 -39.93 0.83
CA SER A 58 -23.48 -39.19 2.08
C SER A 58 -22.69 -39.94 3.16
N ILE A 59 -21.54 -39.41 3.58
CA ILE A 59 -20.91 -39.84 4.84
C ILE A 59 -21.44 -38.94 5.95
N ASN A 60 -22.47 -39.44 6.61
CA ASN A 60 -23.01 -38.96 7.85
C ASN A 60 -21.98 -39.26 8.96
N ASN A 61 -21.24 -38.26 9.44
CA ASN A 61 -20.34 -38.39 10.58
C ASN A 61 -21.02 -37.75 11.82
N PRO A 62 -21.66 -38.54 12.71
CA PRO A 62 -22.27 -38.03 13.92
C PRO A 62 -21.21 -38.02 15.03
N ASN A 63 -20.24 -37.10 14.94
CA ASN A 63 -19.36 -36.69 16.04
C ASN A 63 -18.44 -35.55 15.57
N ALA A 64 -19.02 -34.38 15.36
CA ALA A 64 -18.30 -33.11 15.31
C ALA A 64 -19.03 -32.14 16.24
N GLN A 65 -18.85 -32.37 17.54
CA GLN A 65 -19.19 -31.42 18.58
C GLN A 65 -17.87 -31.02 19.21
N GLU A 66 -17.18 -30.07 18.58
CA GLU A 66 -16.09 -29.28 19.16
C GLU A 66 -15.75 -28.13 18.20
N ASP A 67 -15.68 -26.93 18.77
CA ASP A 67 -15.25 -25.63 18.24
C ASP A 67 -16.09 -24.90 17.18
N VAL A 68 -17.17 -24.27 17.65
CA VAL A 68 -17.80 -23.07 17.03
C VAL A 68 -17.58 -21.83 17.93
N GLU A 69 -16.59 -21.83 18.82
CA GLU A 69 -16.26 -20.67 19.67
C GLU A 69 -15.12 -19.82 19.09
N ALA A 70 -14.34 -20.34 18.13
CA ALA A 70 -13.22 -19.62 17.54
C ALA A 70 -13.60 -18.62 16.44
N ILE A 71 -14.81 -18.67 15.87
CA ILE A 71 -15.23 -17.73 14.80
C ILE A 71 -15.77 -16.42 15.40
N GLY A 72 -16.43 -16.48 16.56
CA GLY A 72 -16.97 -15.29 17.23
C GLY A 72 -15.89 -14.35 17.76
N ASP A 73 -14.74 -14.90 18.20
CA ASP A 73 -13.64 -14.11 18.79
C ASP A 73 -12.91 -13.26 17.72
N TYR A 74 -12.78 -13.77 16.48
CA TYR A 74 -12.19 -13.00 15.37
C TYR A 74 -13.16 -11.95 14.79
N GLU A 75 -14.47 -12.23 14.78
CA GLU A 75 -15.48 -11.28 14.31
C GLU A 75 -15.65 -10.14 15.33
N GLU A 76 -15.64 -10.45 16.64
CA GLU A 76 -15.69 -9.46 17.72
C GLU A 76 -14.41 -8.59 17.76
N GLU A 77 -13.20 -9.17 17.60
CA GLU A 77 -11.96 -8.37 17.51
C GLU A 77 -11.94 -7.43 16.29
N LEU A 78 -12.48 -7.89 15.15
CA LEU A 78 -12.52 -7.10 13.93
C LEU A 78 -13.53 -5.94 14.05
N GLU A 79 -14.72 -6.20 14.60
CA GLU A 79 -15.72 -5.16 14.90
C GLU A 79 -15.18 -4.13 15.90
N GLU A 80 -14.46 -4.57 16.94
CA GLU A 80 -13.82 -3.65 17.89
C GLU A 80 -12.77 -2.76 17.22
N ARG A 81 -11.93 -3.33 16.35
CA ARG A 81 -10.92 -2.57 15.60
C ARG A 81 -11.54 -1.57 14.64
N GLU A 82 -12.60 -1.97 13.93
CA GLU A 82 -13.34 -1.08 13.03
C GLU A 82 -13.97 0.09 13.81
N GLN A 83 -14.58 -0.18 14.96
CA GLN A 83 -15.16 0.87 15.80
C GLN A 83 -14.08 1.86 16.31
N VAL A 84 -12.91 1.35 16.73
CA VAL A 84 -11.78 2.21 17.13
C VAL A 84 -11.30 3.06 15.95
N ALA A 85 -11.20 2.48 14.74
CA ALA A 85 -10.80 3.20 13.54
C ALA A 85 -11.80 4.31 13.18
N ILE A 86 -13.11 4.06 13.31
CA ILE A 86 -14.16 5.07 13.07
C ILE A 86 -14.05 6.21 14.08
N GLU A 87 -13.97 5.90 15.37
CA GLU A 87 -13.85 6.91 16.43
C GLU A 87 -12.58 7.77 16.26
N ALA A 88 -11.46 7.14 15.92
CA ALA A 88 -10.21 7.82 15.65
C ALA A 88 -10.30 8.73 14.41
N ALA A 89 -10.98 8.28 13.35
CA ALA A 89 -11.16 9.08 12.13
C ALA A 89 -12.00 10.32 12.42
N GLN A 90 -13.14 10.17 13.11
CA GLN A 90 -13.99 11.28 13.52
C GLN A 90 -13.26 12.28 14.43
N GLU A 91 -12.47 11.77 15.38
CA GLU A 91 -11.65 12.61 16.24
C GLU A 91 -10.58 13.37 15.43
N ALA A 92 -9.89 12.71 14.51
CA ALA A 92 -8.88 13.35 13.65
C ALA A 92 -9.49 14.44 12.77
N ILE A 93 -10.64 14.16 12.11
CA ILE A 93 -11.38 15.13 11.30
C ILE A 93 -11.78 16.34 12.15
N SER A 94 -12.24 16.12 13.39
CA SER A 94 -12.62 17.24 14.28
C SER A 94 -11.44 18.12 14.71
N LYS A 95 -10.21 17.57 14.70
CA LYS A 95 -8.98 18.27 15.09
C LYS A 95 -8.38 19.07 13.94
N VAL A 96 -8.60 18.67 12.69
CA VAL A 96 -8.06 19.35 11.51
C VAL A 96 -9.12 20.24 10.89
N SER A 97 -8.80 21.51 10.68
CA SER A 97 -9.67 22.45 9.96
C SER A 97 -9.52 22.25 8.45
N LEU A 98 -10.18 21.22 7.91
CA LEU A 98 -10.14 20.89 6.48
C LEU A 98 -10.88 21.94 5.65
N SER A 99 -10.20 22.47 4.63
CA SER A 99 -10.70 23.55 3.79
C SER A 99 -11.56 23.02 2.64
N ILE A 100 -12.88 23.16 2.74
CA ILE A 100 -13.83 22.79 1.67
C ILE A 100 -13.74 23.68 0.41
N SER A 101 -12.99 24.79 0.47
CA SER A 101 -12.81 25.72 -0.66
C SER A 101 -11.62 25.38 -1.55
N LEU A 102 -10.78 24.43 -1.17
CA LEU A 102 -9.63 23.99 -1.96
C LEU A 102 -10.08 22.93 -2.97
N THR A 103 -10.54 23.39 -4.13
CA THR A 103 -11.09 22.52 -5.18
C THR A 103 -10.04 21.91 -6.10
N GLU A 104 -8.78 22.32 -5.97
CA GLU A 104 -7.66 21.88 -6.81
C GLU A 104 -6.54 21.33 -5.93
N PRO A 105 -5.75 20.35 -6.41
CA PRO A 105 -4.61 19.84 -5.66
C PRO A 105 -3.58 20.95 -5.50
N GLY A 106 -3.01 21.05 -4.31
CA GLY A 106 -2.00 22.04 -4.02
C GLY A 106 -1.42 21.86 -2.62
N GLU A 107 -0.29 22.51 -2.40
CA GLU A 107 0.50 22.33 -1.17
C GLU A 107 -0.32 22.51 0.11
N GLN A 108 -1.20 23.51 0.17
CA GLN A 108 -2.07 23.72 1.32
C GLN A 108 -3.07 22.57 1.54
N ALA A 109 -3.69 22.06 0.47
CA ALA A 109 -4.60 20.91 0.57
C ALA A 109 -3.82 19.67 1.02
N PHE A 110 -2.64 19.42 0.42
CA PHE A 110 -1.79 18.31 0.82
C PHE A 110 -1.34 18.42 2.28
N LEU A 111 -1.02 19.61 2.77
CA LEU A 111 -0.65 19.84 4.17
C LEU A 111 -1.79 19.51 5.12
N GLU A 112 -3.01 19.95 4.82
CA GLU A 112 -4.20 19.66 5.62
C GLU A 112 -4.46 18.15 5.71
N HIS A 113 -4.38 17.44 4.58
CA HIS A 113 -4.61 16.00 4.53
C HIS A 113 -3.45 15.17 5.10
N ALA A 114 -2.21 15.65 4.97
CA ALA A 114 -1.05 15.05 5.61
C ALA A 114 -1.14 15.14 7.15
N ARG A 115 -1.54 16.31 7.69
CA ARG A 115 -1.81 16.48 9.12
C ARG A 115 -2.94 15.57 9.60
N LEU A 116 -4.03 15.49 8.84
CA LEU A 116 -5.15 14.60 9.13
C LEU A 116 -4.67 13.14 9.25
N ASN A 117 -3.92 12.68 8.26
CA ASN A 117 -3.39 11.32 8.24
C ASN A 117 -2.48 11.05 9.45
N GLN A 118 -1.58 11.98 9.78
CA GLN A 118 -0.67 11.82 10.92
C GLN A 118 -1.40 11.77 12.27
N ILE A 119 -2.39 12.64 12.47
CA ILE A 119 -3.22 12.60 13.68
C ILE A 119 -3.99 11.28 13.77
N TYR A 120 -4.55 10.83 12.65
CA TYR A 120 -5.31 9.59 12.58
C TYR A 120 -4.45 8.37 12.90
N MET A 121 -3.30 8.21 12.22
CA MET A 121 -2.35 7.12 12.49
C MET A 121 -1.85 7.13 13.93
N GLY A 122 -1.69 8.32 14.52
CA GLY A 122 -1.37 8.46 15.95
C GLY A 122 -2.47 7.98 16.88
N LEU A 123 -3.75 8.18 16.53
CA LEU A 123 -4.90 7.77 17.35
C LEU A 123 -5.13 6.25 17.31
N ILE A 124 -4.89 5.61 16.16
CA ILE A 124 -5.00 4.15 16.02
C ILE A 124 -3.73 3.40 16.47
N GLY A 125 -2.69 4.13 16.88
CA GLY A 125 -1.44 3.55 17.41
C GLY A 125 -0.52 2.96 16.33
N GLU A 126 -0.70 3.35 15.07
CA GLU A 126 0.10 2.88 13.92
C GLU A 126 1.20 3.86 13.51
N ARG A 127 1.29 5.00 14.20
CA ARG A 127 2.38 5.95 13.97
C ARG A 127 3.72 5.32 14.35
N LEU A 128 4.67 5.35 13.41
CA LEU A 128 5.98 4.70 13.54
C LEU A 128 6.88 5.37 14.61
N SER A 129 6.62 6.63 14.96
CA SER A 129 7.40 7.41 15.93
C SER A 129 6.48 8.26 16.80
N GLU A 130 6.49 8.01 18.12
CA GLU A 130 5.76 8.84 19.09
C GLU A 130 6.42 10.23 19.28
N ASP A 131 7.70 10.37 18.92
CA ASP A 131 8.56 11.53 19.22
C ASP A 131 8.68 12.53 18.05
N GLU A 132 8.15 12.25 16.87
CA GLU A 132 8.25 13.16 15.72
C GLU A 132 7.26 14.34 15.81
N ASP A 133 7.56 15.44 15.13
CA ASP A 133 6.68 16.60 15.04
C ASP A 133 5.69 16.40 13.88
N VAL A 134 4.42 16.18 14.23
CA VAL A 134 3.30 15.98 13.28
C VAL A 134 3.25 17.08 12.22
N ASP A 135 3.54 18.33 12.61
CA ASP A 135 3.46 19.46 11.69
C ASP A 135 4.62 19.47 10.69
N ALA A 136 5.83 19.07 11.13
CA ALA A 136 7.00 18.97 10.28
C ALA A 136 6.88 17.80 9.29
N GLU A 137 6.41 16.64 9.74
CA GLU A 137 6.14 15.50 8.86
C GLU A 137 5.07 15.84 7.81
N ALA A 138 4.00 16.53 8.23
CA ALA A 138 2.96 16.94 7.30
C ALA A 138 3.45 17.96 6.28
N GLU A 139 4.31 18.91 6.69
CA GLU A 139 4.97 19.84 5.77
C GLU A 139 5.87 19.11 4.77
N TRP A 140 6.63 18.11 5.23
CA TRP A 140 7.46 17.28 4.35
C TRP A 140 6.61 16.59 3.27
N MET A 141 5.56 15.87 3.68
CA MET A 141 4.71 15.13 2.74
C MET A 141 3.99 16.04 1.75
N ALA A 142 3.53 17.22 2.19
CA ALA A 142 2.86 18.19 1.33
C ALA A 142 3.79 18.76 0.26
N LYS A 143 5.02 19.12 0.65
CA LYS A 143 6.06 19.59 -0.27
C LYS A 143 6.53 18.50 -1.21
N GLU A 144 6.61 17.27 -0.73
CA GLU A 144 6.93 16.11 -1.56
C GLU A 144 5.88 15.92 -2.66
N LEU A 145 4.59 15.82 -2.32
CA LEU A 145 3.50 15.68 -3.31
C LEU A 145 3.46 16.84 -4.31
N SER A 146 3.69 18.06 -3.85
CA SER A 146 3.80 19.24 -4.73
C SER A 146 4.99 19.12 -5.69
N THR A 147 6.10 18.56 -5.21
CA THR A 147 7.29 18.30 -6.04
C THR A 147 7.04 17.19 -7.06
N TRP A 148 6.35 16.12 -6.69
CA TRP A 148 5.91 15.06 -7.63
C TRP A 148 5.15 15.67 -8.82
N MET A 149 4.17 16.54 -8.55
CA MET A 149 3.42 17.23 -9.61
C MET A 149 4.33 18.13 -10.47
N HIS A 150 5.24 18.88 -9.84
CA HIS A 150 6.15 19.78 -10.54
C HIS A 150 7.07 19.02 -11.50
N ILE A 151 7.76 17.99 -11.03
CA ILE A 151 8.72 17.23 -11.84
C ILE A 151 8.01 16.43 -12.94
N ALA A 152 6.81 15.91 -12.68
CA ALA A 152 6.00 15.25 -13.71
C ALA A 152 5.64 16.22 -14.84
N LYS A 153 5.27 17.45 -14.50
CA LYS A 153 4.96 18.49 -15.47
C LYS A 153 6.17 18.84 -16.33
N GLU A 154 7.35 19.01 -15.71
CA GLU A 154 8.59 19.34 -16.42
C GLU A 154 9.12 18.19 -17.30
N THR A 155 8.89 16.94 -16.90
CA THR A 155 9.47 15.77 -17.59
C THR A 155 8.55 15.19 -18.66
N GLY A 156 7.23 15.21 -18.44
CA GLY A 156 6.27 14.48 -19.28
C GLY A 156 5.04 15.29 -19.68
N ASP A 157 5.10 16.63 -19.57
CA ASP A 157 3.95 17.52 -19.80
C ASP A 157 2.70 17.10 -19.00
N PHE A 158 2.89 16.53 -17.81
CA PHE A 158 1.79 16.12 -16.93
C PHE A 158 0.92 17.34 -16.55
N GLU A 159 -0.37 17.22 -16.80
CA GLU A 159 -1.39 18.15 -16.34
C GLU A 159 -2.43 17.37 -15.53
N TYR A 160 -2.68 17.82 -14.30
CA TYR A 160 -3.68 17.19 -13.45
C TYR A 160 -5.07 17.32 -14.07
N ASN A 161 -5.80 16.21 -14.07
CA ASN A 161 -7.19 16.15 -14.48
C ASN A 161 -7.96 15.25 -13.50
N GLU A 162 -8.90 15.85 -12.77
CA GLU A 162 -9.65 15.17 -11.72
C GLU A 162 -10.43 13.95 -12.24
N GLU A 163 -11.05 14.06 -13.41
CA GLU A 163 -11.81 12.95 -14.00
C GLU A 163 -10.90 11.76 -14.34
N ALA A 164 -9.72 12.03 -14.92
CA ALA A 164 -8.73 10.99 -15.22
C ALA A 164 -8.20 10.33 -13.92
N PHE A 165 -7.96 11.13 -12.88
CA PHE A 165 -7.52 10.65 -11.58
C PHE A 165 -8.56 9.73 -10.91
N LEU A 166 -9.83 10.17 -10.83
CA LEU A 166 -10.90 9.37 -10.23
C LEU A 166 -11.17 8.08 -11.02
N ASN A 167 -11.07 8.14 -12.35
CA ASN A 167 -11.14 6.95 -13.19
C ASN A 167 -10.00 5.97 -12.91
N TYR A 168 -8.77 6.46 -12.74
CA TYR A 168 -7.62 5.64 -12.38
C TYR A 168 -7.81 4.94 -11.03
N VAL A 169 -8.20 5.68 -9.99
CA VAL A 169 -8.46 5.14 -8.64
C VAL A 169 -9.52 4.03 -8.70
N SER A 170 -10.57 4.25 -9.47
CA SER A 170 -11.67 3.28 -9.63
C SER A 170 -11.28 2.06 -10.47
N SER A 171 -10.52 2.25 -11.56
CA SER A 171 -10.16 1.15 -12.48
C SER A 171 -9.13 0.19 -11.90
N GLU A 172 -8.24 0.69 -11.06
CA GLU A 172 -7.20 -0.10 -10.40
C GLU A 172 -7.69 -0.72 -9.08
N ALA A 173 -8.98 -0.52 -8.72
CA ALA A 173 -9.56 -1.04 -7.49
C ALA A 173 -8.74 -0.66 -6.23
N LEU A 174 -8.15 0.54 -6.21
CA LEU A 174 -7.16 0.90 -5.18
C LEU A 174 -7.78 0.90 -3.78
N ILE A 175 -8.97 1.49 -3.65
CA ILE A 175 -9.69 1.59 -2.37
C ILE A 175 -10.08 0.19 -1.87
N GLU A 176 -10.48 -0.72 -2.75
CA GLU A 176 -10.96 -2.05 -2.39
C GLU A 176 -9.84 -2.99 -1.93
N ASN A 177 -8.60 -2.67 -2.30
CA ASN A 177 -7.41 -3.41 -1.92
C ASN A 177 -6.61 -2.72 -0.80
N ASP A 178 -7.10 -1.60 -0.28
CA ASP A 178 -6.44 -0.82 0.76
C ASP A 178 -6.71 -1.38 2.16
N ASP A 179 -5.98 -0.87 3.15
CA ASP A 179 -6.15 -1.25 4.54
C ASP A 179 -7.43 -0.66 5.17
N LEU A 180 -7.80 -1.22 6.33
CA LEU A 180 -8.96 -0.78 7.10
C LEU A 180 -8.86 0.70 7.48
N ALA A 181 -7.67 1.17 7.86
CA ALA A 181 -7.45 2.53 8.32
C ALA A 181 -7.79 3.55 7.20
N THR A 182 -7.23 3.32 6.02
CA THR A 182 -7.42 4.17 4.84
C THR A 182 -8.87 4.12 4.36
N THR A 183 -9.46 2.92 4.28
CA THR A 183 -10.86 2.77 3.86
C THR A 183 -11.85 3.41 4.85
N THR A 184 -11.64 3.27 6.16
CA THR A 184 -12.45 3.93 7.19
C THR A 184 -12.33 5.45 7.12
N MET A 185 -11.11 6.02 7.05
CA MET A 185 -10.93 7.46 6.91
C MET A 185 -11.62 8.01 5.65
N LEU A 186 -11.46 7.32 4.52
CA LEU A 186 -12.11 7.69 3.26
C LEU A 186 -13.65 7.63 3.37
N HIS A 187 -14.20 6.67 4.10
CA HIS A 187 -15.63 6.59 4.37
C HIS A 187 -16.13 7.81 5.15
N GLU A 188 -15.50 8.12 6.29
CA GLU A 188 -15.89 9.25 7.15
C GLU A 188 -15.78 10.60 6.42
N LEU A 189 -14.70 10.80 5.65
CA LEU A 189 -14.53 12.02 4.86
C LEU A 189 -15.57 12.19 3.76
N LYS A 190 -16.04 11.08 3.18
CA LYS A 190 -17.09 11.09 2.16
C LYS A 190 -18.44 11.51 2.75
N GLU A 191 -18.71 11.16 4.01
CA GLU A 191 -19.91 11.62 4.72
C GLU A 191 -19.84 13.12 5.05
N GLU A 192 -18.64 13.65 5.35
CA GLU A 192 -18.44 15.06 5.69
C GLU A 192 -18.48 15.99 4.46
N SER A 193 -17.68 15.70 3.43
CA SER A 193 -17.60 16.54 2.22
C SER A 193 -16.94 15.82 1.04
N GLU A 194 -17.61 15.85 -0.12
CA GLU A 194 -17.06 15.31 -1.38
C GLU A 194 -15.71 15.95 -1.77
N VAL A 195 -15.55 17.26 -1.53
CA VAL A 195 -14.30 17.97 -1.85
C VAL A 195 -13.15 17.43 -0.98
N VAL A 196 -13.38 17.31 0.31
CA VAL A 196 -12.38 16.84 1.28
C VAL A 196 -12.05 15.37 1.03
N TYR A 197 -13.06 14.55 0.73
CA TYR A 197 -12.87 13.18 0.30
C TYR A 197 -11.97 13.09 -0.95
N HIS A 198 -12.23 13.89 -1.99
CA HIS A 198 -11.40 13.91 -3.20
C HIS A 198 -9.96 14.35 -2.90
N ARG A 199 -9.77 15.39 -2.09
CA ARG A 199 -8.42 15.84 -1.70
C ARG A 199 -7.67 14.77 -0.89
N HIS A 200 -8.37 13.97 -0.10
CA HIS A 200 -7.73 12.86 0.62
C HIS A 200 -7.37 11.69 -0.30
N LEU A 201 -8.19 11.39 -1.31
CA LEU A 201 -7.80 10.44 -2.36
C LEU A 201 -6.53 10.89 -3.08
N GLU A 202 -6.43 12.18 -3.43
CA GLU A 202 -5.22 12.75 -4.03
C GLU A 202 -4.01 12.57 -3.12
N TYR A 203 -4.15 12.85 -1.83
CA TYR A 203 -3.07 12.64 -0.86
C TYR A 203 -2.52 11.20 -0.89
N HIS A 204 -3.39 10.19 -0.97
CA HIS A 204 -2.99 8.77 -0.98
C HIS A 204 -2.47 8.28 -2.34
N TYR A 205 -3.15 8.63 -3.44
CA TYR A 205 -2.95 7.95 -4.73
C TYR A 205 -2.30 8.81 -5.81
N LEU A 206 -2.08 10.11 -5.58
CA LEU A 206 -1.58 11.00 -6.63
C LEU A 206 -0.18 10.61 -7.13
N LYS A 207 0.73 10.13 -6.27
CA LYS A 207 2.06 9.65 -6.71
C LYS A 207 1.94 8.50 -7.71
N SER A 208 1.09 7.53 -7.40
CA SER A 208 0.85 6.36 -8.26
C SER A 208 0.20 6.76 -9.58
N PHE A 209 -0.77 7.68 -9.55
CA PHE A 209 -1.39 8.24 -10.75
C PHE A 209 -0.39 9.02 -11.63
N ILE A 210 0.45 9.86 -11.02
CA ILE A 210 1.51 10.59 -11.71
C ILE A 210 2.43 9.60 -12.41
N TRP A 211 2.92 8.58 -11.68
CA TRP A 211 3.81 7.58 -12.25
C TRP A 211 3.15 6.82 -13.42
N HIS A 212 1.90 6.38 -13.24
CA HIS A 212 1.13 5.73 -14.30
C HIS A 212 1.05 6.60 -15.56
N SER A 213 0.94 7.92 -15.40
CA SER A 213 0.80 8.88 -16.50
C SER A 213 2.11 9.15 -17.25
N ILE A 214 3.27 9.07 -16.59
CA ILE A 214 4.56 9.47 -17.17
C ILE A 214 5.52 8.32 -17.45
N LYS A 215 5.25 7.10 -16.96
CA LYS A 215 6.17 5.94 -17.10
C LYS A 215 6.56 5.64 -18.55
N ASP A 216 5.68 5.92 -19.51
CA ASP A 216 5.93 5.68 -20.93
C ASP A 216 6.94 6.68 -21.51
N VAL A 217 7.01 7.90 -20.98
CA VAL A 217 8.03 8.89 -21.33
C VAL A 217 9.41 8.37 -20.94
N TYR A 218 9.54 7.86 -19.72
CA TYR A 218 10.77 7.25 -19.23
C TYR A 218 11.15 5.99 -20.01
N SER A 219 10.17 5.16 -20.34
CA SER A 219 10.38 3.93 -21.11
C SER A 219 10.83 4.21 -22.55
N ALA A 220 10.50 5.38 -23.10
CA ALA A 220 10.96 5.80 -24.43
C ALA A 220 12.41 6.31 -24.42
N GLU A 221 12.87 6.89 -23.32
CA GLU A 221 14.22 7.43 -23.18
C GLU A 221 15.27 6.37 -22.82
N GLU A 222 14.86 5.31 -22.12
CA GLU A 222 15.75 4.28 -21.63
C GLU A 222 15.27 2.89 -21.97
N SER A 223 16.08 2.14 -22.70
CA SER A 223 15.76 0.74 -22.97
C SER A 223 16.07 -0.17 -21.77
N GLN A 224 15.31 -1.25 -21.66
CA GLN A 224 15.57 -2.35 -20.76
C GLN A 224 16.98 -2.93 -20.97
N GLN A 225 17.67 -3.22 -19.87
CA GLN A 225 19.03 -3.73 -19.90
C GLN A 225 19.04 -5.26 -20.15
N VAL A 226 20.13 -5.77 -20.71
CA VAL A 226 20.26 -7.21 -20.98
C VAL A 226 20.28 -7.99 -19.66
N GLY A 227 19.32 -8.89 -19.49
CA GLY A 227 19.18 -9.73 -18.30
C GLY A 227 18.31 -9.12 -17.19
N GLU A 228 17.77 -7.91 -17.40
CA GLU A 228 16.80 -7.25 -16.52
C GLU A 228 15.39 -7.81 -16.80
N THR A 229 14.65 -8.16 -15.75
CA THR A 229 13.22 -8.52 -15.85
C THR A 229 12.35 -7.27 -16.06
N ASP A 230 11.11 -7.46 -16.49
CA ASP A 230 10.19 -6.32 -16.74
C ASP A 230 9.87 -5.56 -15.44
N GLU A 231 9.84 -6.26 -14.30
CA GLU A 231 9.63 -5.68 -12.98
C GLU A 231 10.83 -4.85 -12.52
N GLU A 232 12.04 -5.40 -12.63
CA GLU A 232 13.28 -4.67 -12.31
C GLU A 232 13.43 -3.43 -13.17
N TYR A 233 13.11 -3.54 -14.46
CA TYR A 233 13.11 -2.41 -15.39
C TYR A 233 12.13 -1.32 -14.96
N SER A 234 10.88 -1.69 -14.69
CA SER A 234 9.84 -0.74 -14.26
C SER A 234 10.21 -0.06 -12.94
N PHE A 235 10.75 -0.82 -11.98
CA PHE A 235 11.20 -0.30 -10.69
C PHE A 235 12.41 0.63 -10.83
N ARG A 236 13.38 0.30 -11.70
CA ARG A 236 14.52 1.18 -11.97
C ARG A 236 14.09 2.53 -12.55
N LEU A 237 13.12 2.53 -13.48
CA LEU A 237 12.59 3.78 -14.03
C LEU A 237 11.86 4.60 -12.96
N TYR A 238 11.07 3.95 -12.10
CA TYR A 238 10.40 4.59 -10.95
C TYR A 238 11.43 5.26 -10.02
N LEU A 239 12.46 4.53 -9.58
CA LEU A 239 13.49 5.07 -8.69
C LEU A 239 14.22 6.26 -9.31
N ARG A 240 14.43 6.26 -10.63
CA ARG A 240 15.05 7.39 -11.31
C ARG A 240 14.16 8.64 -11.31
N PHE A 241 12.85 8.47 -11.44
CA PHE A 241 11.91 9.58 -11.29
C PHE A 241 11.89 10.10 -9.85
N GLU A 242 11.78 9.20 -8.87
CA GLU A 242 11.81 9.54 -7.45
C GLU A 242 13.12 10.24 -7.04
N GLN A 243 14.26 9.83 -7.60
CA GLN A 243 15.53 10.51 -7.37
C GLN A 243 15.49 11.98 -7.81
N LYS A 244 14.86 12.32 -8.95
CA LYS A 244 14.72 13.72 -9.37
C LYS A 244 13.87 14.54 -8.39
N ILE A 245 12.84 13.91 -7.82
CA ILE A 245 11.99 14.54 -6.80
C ILE A 245 12.80 14.82 -5.54
N ILE A 246 13.57 13.84 -5.06
CA ILE A 246 14.43 14.00 -3.87
C ILE A 246 15.48 15.07 -4.12
N GLU A 247 16.17 15.06 -5.26
CA GLU A 247 17.17 16.07 -5.63
C GLU A 247 16.56 17.48 -5.63
N TYR A 248 15.38 17.63 -6.24
CA TYR A 248 14.67 18.91 -6.25
C TYR A 248 14.27 19.36 -4.83
N MET A 249 13.79 18.43 -3.99
CA MET A 249 13.44 18.73 -2.61
C MET A 249 14.64 19.18 -1.78
N ILE A 250 15.80 18.51 -1.93
CA ILE A 250 17.04 18.88 -1.22
C ILE A 250 17.47 20.29 -1.62
N ASP A 251 17.40 20.61 -2.91
CA ASP A 251 17.81 21.92 -3.42
C ASP A 251 16.83 23.05 -3.05
N THR A 252 15.53 22.74 -3.00
CA THR A 252 14.46 23.74 -2.80
C THR A 252 14.09 23.94 -1.34
N TYR A 253 14.14 22.87 -0.54
CA TYR A 253 13.72 22.84 0.88
C TYR A 253 14.81 22.29 1.80
N PRO A 254 16.05 22.85 1.78
CA PRO A 254 17.16 22.34 2.59
C PRO A 254 16.90 22.47 4.10
N GLU A 255 16.00 23.36 4.52
CA GLU A 255 15.60 23.52 5.92
C GLU A 255 15.00 22.23 6.51
N LEU A 256 14.30 21.45 5.69
CA LEU A 256 13.60 20.26 6.15
C LEU A 256 14.52 19.07 6.44
N LEU A 257 15.80 19.15 6.06
CA LEU A 257 16.80 18.09 6.28
C LEU A 257 17.58 18.25 7.59
N ASN A 258 17.41 19.37 8.29
CA ASN A 258 18.25 19.78 9.41
C ASN A 258 17.54 19.78 10.78
N ASP A 259 16.29 19.32 10.84
CA ASP A 259 15.52 19.20 12.09
C ASP A 259 15.60 17.78 12.70
#